data_AF-A0A6J6CI45-F1
#
_entry.id   AF-A0A6J6CI45-F1
#
_cell.length_a   1.000
_cell.length_b   1.000
_cell.length_c   1.000
_cell.angle_alpha   90.00
_cell.angle_beta   90.00
_cell.angle_gamma   90.00
#
_symmetry.space_group_name_H-M   'P 1'
#
loop_
_entity.id
_entity.type
_entity.pdbx_description
1 polymer ?
#
loop_
_entity_poly.entity_id
_entity_poly.type
_entity_poly.pdbx_seq_one_letter_code
_entity_poly.pdbx_strand_id
1 'polypeptide(L)'
;MPVVPRMLRPSVVIRRNALYKGLLGGSKGWLAVGGVLWSRSFLKKTFGKNEELLTIEKLTKGQFLRIDAVQLPTRRQRRRQKRRARRQVARTARTA
;
A
#
# COMPACT_ATOMS: atom_id res chain seq x y z
N MET A 1 -5.94 -28.41 -2.20
CA MET A 1 -7.34 -28.29 -2.66
C MET A 1 -8.05 -27.23 -1.83
N PRO A 2 -8.72 -26.22 -2.40
CA PRO A 2 -9.49 -25.25 -1.60
C PRO A 2 -10.69 -25.96 -0.97
N VAL A 3 -10.74 -25.99 0.37
CA VAL A 3 -11.71 -26.75 1.19
C VAL A 3 -13.13 -26.17 1.15
N VAL A 4 -13.33 -24.98 0.55
CA VAL A 4 -14.62 -24.29 0.51
C VAL A 4 -14.91 -23.81 -0.92
N PRO A 5 -16.09 -24.11 -1.48
CA PRO A 5 -16.53 -23.57 -2.76
C PRO A 5 -16.36 -22.05 -2.79
N ARG A 6 -15.76 -21.49 -3.86
CA ARG A 6 -15.51 -20.04 -3.99
C ARG A 6 -16.76 -19.19 -3.73
N MET A 7 -17.94 -19.73 -4.00
CA MET A 7 -19.25 -19.11 -3.82
C MET A 7 -19.69 -18.98 -2.35
N LEU A 8 -19.18 -19.84 -1.45
CA LEU A 8 -19.48 -19.82 -0.01
C LEU A 8 -18.46 -19.03 0.81
N ARG A 9 -17.47 -18.40 0.16
CA ARG A 9 -16.55 -17.51 0.85
C ARG A 9 -17.35 -16.34 1.46
N PRO A 10 -17.22 -16.08 2.77
CA PRO A 10 -17.97 -15.00 3.44
C PRO A 10 -17.85 -13.66 2.74
N SER A 11 -16.66 -13.34 2.21
CA SER A 11 -16.43 -12.10 1.44
C SER A 11 -17.24 -11.99 0.15
N VAL A 12 -17.52 -13.11 -0.53
CA VAL A 12 -18.31 -13.13 -1.77
C VAL A 12 -19.79 -12.94 -1.44
N VAL A 13 -20.27 -13.59 -0.38
CA VAL A 13 -21.66 -13.44 0.11
C VAL A 13 -21.93 -12.02 0.59
N ILE A 14 -21.00 -11.44 1.36
CA ILE A 14 -21.12 -10.06 1.87
C ILE A 14 -21.12 -9.06 0.71
N ARG A 15 -20.24 -9.22 -0.29
CA ARG A 15 -20.21 -8.34 -1.47
C ARG A 15 -21.50 -8.45 -2.28
N ARG A 16 -22.03 -9.66 -2.48
CA ARG A 16 -23.29 -9.89 -3.18
C ARG A 16 -24.45 -9.21 -2.45
N ASN A 17 -24.58 -9.43 -1.14
CA ASN A 17 -25.65 -8.82 -0.35
C ASN A 17 -25.53 -7.29 -0.29
N ALA A 18 -24.33 -6.74 -0.21
CA ALA A 18 -24.12 -5.28 -0.26
C ALA A 18 -24.58 -4.67 -1.59
N LEU A 19 -24.35 -5.36 -2.73
CA LEU A 19 -24.81 -4.89 -4.04
C LEU A 19 -26.32 -5.06 -4.21
N TYR A 20 -26.86 -6.26 -3.96
CA TYR A 20 -28.28 -6.55 -4.19
C TYR A 20 -29.21 -5.91 -3.16
N LYS A 21 -28.85 -5.92 -1.86
CA LYS A 21 -29.69 -5.35 -0.79
C LYS A 21 -29.37 -3.89 -0.50
N GLY A 22 -28.11 -3.47 -0.71
CA GLY A 22 -27.68 -2.09 -0.52
C GLY A 22 -27.92 -1.26 -1.77
N LEU A 23 -27.06 -1.40 -2.78
CA LEU A 23 -27.04 -0.53 -3.96
C LEU A 23 -28.33 -0.64 -4.79
N LEU A 24 -28.84 -1.85 -4.98
CA LEU A 24 -30.06 -2.13 -5.76
C LEU A 24 -31.33 -2.22 -4.89
N GLY A 25 -31.18 -2.44 -3.58
CA GLY A 25 -32.28 -2.71 -2.66
C GLY A 25 -32.58 -1.58 -1.67
N GLY A 26 -31.86 -0.46 -1.72
CA GLY A 26 -32.12 0.75 -0.92
C GLY A 26 -31.82 0.64 0.59
N SER A 27 -31.31 -0.50 1.07
CA SER A 27 -31.01 -0.67 2.50
C SER A 27 -29.77 0.12 2.90
N LYS A 28 -29.96 1.14 3.77
CA LYS A 28 -28.89 2.01 4.31
C LYS A 28 -27.78 1.21 5.00
N GLY A 29 -28.12 0.13 5.70
CA GLY A 29 -27.15 -0.73 6.39
C GLY A 29 -26.23 -1.49 5.41
N TRP A 30 -26.81 -2.10 4.38
CA TRP A 30 -26.02 -2.81 3.35
C TRP A 30 -25.24 -1.86 2.45
N LEU A 31 -25.74 -0.64 2.21
CA LEU A 31 -25.00 0.43 1.54
C LEU A 31 -23.76 0.86 2.33
N ALA A 32 -23.89 1.08 3.64
CA ALA A 32 -22.76 1.43 4.49
C ALA A 32 -21.69 0.33 4.50
N VAL A 33 -22.11 -0.95 4.63
CA VAL A 33 -21.21 -2.10 4.57
C VAL A 33 -20.51 -2.19 3.21
N GLY A 34 -21.24 -1.99 2.10
CA GLY A 34 -20.68 -1.93 0.76
C GLY A 34 -19.66 -0.81 0.59
N GLY A 35 -20.00 0.39 1.08
CA GLY A 35 -19.12 1.56 1.05
C GLY A 35 -17.82 1.34 1.82
N VAL A 36 -17.87 0.77 3.02
CA VAL A 36 -16.67 0.46 3.82
C VAL A 36 -15.82 -0.63 3.18
N LEU A 37 -16.44 -1.66 2.60
CA LEU A 37 -15.72 -2.73 1.92
C LEU A 37 -14.98 -2.22 0.67
N TRP A 38 -15.59 -1.29 -0.05
CA TRP A 38 -15.03 -0.73 -1.28
C TRP A 38 -14.07 0.43 -1.02
N SER A 39 -14.29 1.22 0.05
CA SER A 39 -13.46 2.37 0.39
C SER A 39 -11.99 2.00 0.56
N ARG A 40 -11.68 0.87 1.21
CA ARG A 40 -10.29 0.43 1.39
C ARG A 40 -9.59 0.10 0.07
N SER A 41 -10.29 -0.54 -0.88
CA SER A 41 -9.73 -0.86 -2.19
C SER A 41 -9.64 0.39 -3.07
N PHE A 42 -10.65 1.25 -3.02
CA PHE A 42 -10.68 2.49 -3.78
C PHE A 42 -9.57 3.44 -3.30
N LEU A 43 -9.44 3.62 -1.99
CA LEU A 43 -8.39 4.44 -1.37
C LEU A 43 -6.99 3.94 -1.69
N LYS A 44 -6.77 2.62 -1.72
CA LYS A 44 -5.49 2.05 -2.14
C LYS A 44 -5.22 2.22 -3.64
N LYS A 45 -6.26 2.29 -4.46
CA LYS A 45 -6.14 2.44 -5.91
C LYS A 45 -5.91 3.90 -6.30
N THR A 46 -6.51 4.85 -5.58
CA THR A 46 -6.38 6.29 -5.85
C THR A 46 -5.22 6.95 -5.09
N PHE A 47 -4.92 6.51 -3.87
CA PHE A 47 -3.77 6.97 -3.08
C PHE A 47 -2.63 5.94 -3.03
N GLY A 48 -2.71 4.88 -3.84
CA GLY A 48 -1.57 4.00 -4.07
C GLY A 48 -0.45 4.82 -4.70
N LYS A 49 0.75 4.73 -4.13
CA LYS A 49 1.93 5.42 -4.63
C LYS A 49 2.12 5.03 -6.09
N ASN A 50 1.85 5.97 -7.01
CA ASN A 50 2.23 5.81 -8.40
C ASN A 50 3.75 5.67 -8.44
N GLU A 51 4.25 4.60 -9.05
CA GLU A 51 5.67 4.47 -9.34
C GLU A 51 6.04 5.57 -10.32
N GLU A 52 6.73 6.58 -9.81
CA GLU A 52 7.18 7.72 -10.60
C GLU A 52 8.44 7.30 -11.36
N LEU A 53 8.42 7.42 -12.69
CA LEU A 53 9.58 7.21 -13.54
C LEU A 53 10.59 8.33 -13.25
N LEU A 54 11.57 8.04 -12.39
CA LEU A 54 12.58 9.01 -11.94
C LEU A 54 13.50 9.49 -13.06
N THR A 55 13.93 8.59 -13.95
CA THR A 55 14.74 8.94 -15.13
C THR A 55 14.77 7.80 -16.15
N ILE A 56 15.09 8.13 -17.40
CA ILE A 56 15.33 7.16 -18.47
C ILE A 56 16.71 7.47 -19.05
N GLU A 57 17.69 6.64 -18.74
CA GLU A 57 19.07 6.81 -19.20
C GLU A 57 19.47 5.62 -20.10
N LYS A 58 20.04 5.92 -21.27
CA LYS A 58 20.53 4.90 -22.20
C LYS A 58 21.97 4.54 -21.85
N LEU A 59 22.22 3.29 -21.49
CA LEU A 59 23.58 2.80 -21.21
C LEU A 59 24.44 2.79 -22.46
N THR A 60 25.67 3.32 -22.35
CA THR A 60 26.70 3.23 -23.40
C THR A 60 27.59 1.99 -23.18
N LYS A 61 28.35 1.60 -24.21
CA LYS A 61 29.20 0.39 -24.18
C LYS A 61 30.21 0.47 -23.02
N GLY A 62 30.26 -0.58 -22.20
CA GLY A 62 31.14 -0.66 -21.03
C GLY A 62 30.50 -0.22 -19.71
N GLN A 63 29.26 0.30 -19.72
CA GLN A 63 28.51 0.59 -18.52
C GLN A 63 27.58 -0.58 -18.15
N PHE A 64 27.38 -0.79 -16.85
CA PHE A 64 26.53 -1.85 -16.32
C PHE A 64 25.48 -1.27 -15.37
N LEU A 65 24.23 -1.73 -15.54
CA LEU A 65 23.13 -1.39 -14.65
C LEU A 65 23.07 -2.42 -13.52
N ARG A 66 23.18 -1.97 -12.27
CA ARG A 66 22.92 -2.80 -11.09
C ARG A 66 21.57 -2.44 -10.50
N ILE A 67 20.61 -3.36 -10.59
CA ILE A 67 19.28 -3.19 -10.00
C ILE A 67 19.30 -3.90 -8.65
N ASP A 68 19.33 -3.14 -7.56
CA ASP A 68 19.18 -3.68 -6.21
C ASP A 68 17.75 -3.41 -5.70
N ALA A 69 17.08 -4.46 -5.22
CA ALA A 69 15.77 -4.34 -4.60
C ALA A 69 15.90 -3.72 -3.20
N VAL A 70 15.87 -2.39 -3.12
CA VAL A 70 15.92 -1.69 -1.85
C VAL A 70 14.58 -1.84 -1.14
N GLN A 71 14.55 -2.61 -0.04
CA GLN A 71 13.35 -2.67 0.79
C GLN A 71 13.10 -1.30 1.44
N LEU A 72 11.93 -0.73 1.15
CA LEU A 72 11.49 0.52 1.75
C LEU A 72 11.40 0.36 3.29
N PRO A 73 12.07 1.22 4.08
CA PRO A 73 12.09 1.07 5.52
C PRO A 73 10.70 1.25 6.13
N THR A 74 10.32 0.35 7.02
CA THR A 74 9.02 0.41 7.72
C THR A 74 8.91 1.69 8.56
N ARG A 75 7.70 2.18 8.88
CA ARG A 75 7.47 3.40 9.70
C ARG A 75 8.32 3.45 10.98
N ARG A 76 8.46 2.30 11.67
CA ARG A 76 9.31 2.18 12.88
C ARG A 76 10.81 2.37 12.57
N GLN A 77 11.30 1.76 11.49
CA GLN A 77 12.69 1.88 11.04
C GLN A 77 13.01 3.32 10.62
N ARG A 78 12.11 3.99 9.89
CA ARG A 78 12.25 5.40 9.50
C ARG A 78 12.40 6.34 10.70
N ARG A 79 11.60 6.13 11.76
CA ARG A 79 11.72 6.89 13.02
C ARG A 79 13.07 6.63 13.71
N ARG A 80 13.54 5.39 13.73
CA ARG A 80 14.84 5.02 14.34
C ARG A 80 16.00 5.65 13.57
N GLN A 81 15.97 5.64 12.25
CA GLN A 81 16.96 6.30 11.39
C GLN A 81 16.99 7.81 11.63
N LYS A 82 15.82 8.48 11.66
CA LYS A 82 15.75 9.93 11.97
C LYS A 82 16.35 10.27 13.34
N ARG A 83 16.11 9.42 14.35
CA ARG A 83 16.71 9.58 15.69
C ARG A 83 18.22 9.37 15.68
N ARG A 84 18.72 8.39 14.92
CA ARG A 84 20.16 8.14 14.77
C ARG A 84 20.86 9.29 14.04
N ALA A 85 20.29 9.78 12.94
CA ALA A 85 20.80 10.93 12.20
C ALA A 85 20.91 12.18 13.09
N ARG A 86 19.88 12.48 13.88
CA ARG A 86 19.92 13.58 14.86
C ARG A 86 21.03 13.43 15.90
N ARG A 87 21.26 12.20 16.39
CA ARG A 87 22.35 11.94 17.35
C ARG A 87 23.73 12.05 16.71
N GLN A 88 23.88 11.69 15.44
CA GLN A 88 25.12 11.86 14.70
C GLN A 88 25.44 13.35 14.53
N VAL A 89 24.47 14.14 14.06
CA VAL A 89 24.64 15.60 13.93
C VAL A 89 25.02 16.24 15.27
N ALA A 90 24.35 15.85 16.37
CA ALA A 90 24.66 16.36 17.71
C ALA A 90 26.03 15.90 18.25
N ARG A 91 26.57 14.79 17.76
CA ARG A 91 27.93 14.33 18.10
C ARG A 91 28.97 15.10 17.30
N THR A 92 28.75 15.25 15.99
CA THR A 92 29.65 16.00 15.10
C THR A 92 29.80 17.46 15.56
N ALA A 93 28.70 18.10 15.96
CA ALA A 93 28.71 19.46 16.51
C ALA A 93 29.35 19.59 17.90
N ARG A 94 29.70 18.47 18.55
CA ARG A 94 30.34 18.43 19.88
C ARG A 94 31.84 18.10 19.78
N THR A 95 32.28 17.66 18.61
CA THR A 95 33.68 17.35 18.27
C THR A 95 34.31 18.41 17.36
N ALA A 96 33.55 19.43 16.95
CA ALA A 96 34.02 20.65 16.30
C ALA A 96 34.06 21.77 17.35
#